data_AF-A0A948QF66-F1
#
_entry.id   AF-A0A948QF66-F1
#
_cell.length_a   1.000
_cell.length_b   1.000
_cell.length_c   1.000
_cell.angle_alpha   90.00
_cell.angle_beta   90.00
_cell.angle_gamma   90.00
#
_symmetry.space_group_name_H-M   'P 1'
#
loop_
_entity.id
_entity.type
_entity.pdbx_description
1 polymer ?
#
loop_
_entity_poly.entity_id
_entity_poly.type
_entity_poly.pdbx_seq_one_letter_code
_entity_poly.pdbx_strand_id
1 'polypeptide(L)' 'MKHRVRIDMSFDSKADAQSLMDFAKKVSGKAVSISEGSGGEEISFCDMELCRHDEGLPCTKLERLEVRTAAI' A
#
# COMPACT_ATOMS: atom_id res chain seq x y z
N MET A 1 7.94 11.49 -18.09
CA MET A 1 8.97 11.41 -17.02
C MET A 1 8.33 10.76 -15.81
N LYS A 2 8.87 9.67 -15.26
CA LYS A 2 8.39 9.09 -14.00
C LYS A 2 9.13 9.79 -12.86
N HIS A 3 8.44 10.61 -12.08
CA HIS A 3 9.00 11.18 -10.86
C HIS A 3 8.95 10.12 -9.76
N ARG A 4 10.10 9.76 -9.20
CA ARG A 4 10.17 8.85 -8.06
C ARG A 4 10.28 9.68 -6.78
N VAL A 5 9.20 9.71 -6.01
CA VAL A 5 9.21 10.29 -4.67
C VAL A 5 9.71 9.22 -3.70
N ARG A 6 10.80 9.51 -2.99
CA ARG A 6 11.28 8.69 -1.86
C ARG A 6 11.07 9.51 -0.59
N ILE A 7 10.41 8.91 0.39
CA ILE A 7 10.33 9.46 1.74
C ILE A 7 11.33 8.67 2.57
N ASP A 8 12.26 9.38 3.19
CA ASP A 8 13.19 8.79 4.14
C ASP A 8 12.48 8.65 5.49
N MET A 9 12.51 7.44 6.04
CA MET A 9 11.90 7.09 7.33
C MET A 9 12.96 6.54 8.29
N SER A 10 14.17 7.08 8.22
CA SER A 10 15.25 6.79 9.15
C SER A 10 15.01 7.56 10.46
N PHE A 11 15.04 6.87 11.59
CA PHE A 11 14.87 7.45 12.92
C PHE A 11 16.07 7.12 13.80
N ASP A 12 16.54 8.11 14.56
CA ASP A 12 17.59 7.92 15.57
C ASP A 12 17.05 7.26 16.86
N SER A 13 15.73 7.28 17.04
CA SER A 13 15.03 6.80 18.23
C SER A 13 13.99 5.76 17.86
N LYS A 14 14.11 4.57 18.47
CA LYS A 14 13.15 3.47 18.28
C LYS A 14 11.76 3.83 18.79
N ALA A 15 11.66 4.62 19.87
CA ALA A 15 10.38 5.01 20.45
C ALA A 15 9.58 5.92 19.51
N ASP A 16 10.28 6.87 18.87
CA ASP A 16 9.65 7.82 17.94
C ASP A 16 9.24 7.14 16.63
N ALA A 17 10.08 6.23 16.13
CA ALA A 17 9.73 5.36 15.00
C ALA A 17 8.45 4.57 15.29
N GLN A 18 8.36 3.94 16.47
CA GLN A 18 7.20 3.16 16.86
C GLN A 18 5.94 4.02 16.97
N SER A 19 6.04 5.19 17.61
CA SER A 19 4.92 6.12 17.76
C SER A 19 4.37 6.59 16.42
N LEU A 20 5.25 6.95 15.48
CA LEU A 20 4.85 7.35 14.13
C LEU A 20 4.15 6.21 13.39
N MET A 21 4.70 5.00 13.46
CA MET A 21 4.11 3.84 12.78
C MET A 21 2.74 3.48 13.34
N ASP A 22 2.55 3.59 14.65
CA ASP A 22 1.25 3.34 15.30
C ASP A 22 0.22 4.41 14.91
N PHE A 23 0.64 5.67 14.83
CA PHE A 23 -0.20 6.74 14.31
C PHE A 23 -0.57 6.54 12.85
N ALA A 24 0.41 6.21 11.99
CA ALA A 24 0.19 5.95 10.57
C ALA A 24 -0.84 4.83 10.37
N LYS A 25 -0.69 3.70 11.07
CA LYS A 25 -1.68 2.60 11.04
C LYS A 25 -3.09 3.05 11.41
N LYS A 26 -3.22 3.86 12.47
CA LYS A 26 -4.52 4.37 12.94
C LYS A 26 -5.18 5.30 11.91
N VAL A 27 -4.40 6.11 11.20
CA VAL A 27 -4.91 7.02 10.17
C VAL A 27 -5.23 6.26 8.88
N SER A 28 -4.39 5.32 8.47
CA SER A 28 -4.63 4.47 7.30
C SER A 28 -5.90 3.63 7.43
N GLY A 29 -6.26 3.19 8.64
CA GLY A 29 -7.52 2.49 8.88
C GLY A 29 -8.80 3.32 8.71
N LYS A 30 -8.68 4.63 8.39
CA LYS A 30 -9.80 5.53 8.07
C LYS A 30 -9.83 5.93 6.60
N ALA A 31 -8.91 5.40 5.80
CA ALA A 31 -8.75 5.81 4.42
C ALA A 31 -9.70 5.02 3.52
N VAL A 32 -10.68 5.71 2.94
CA VAL A 32 -11.67 5.16 1.99
C VAL A 32 -10.95 4.29 0.98
N SER A 33 -11.33 3.03 0.94
CA SER A 33 -10.53 2.06 0.25
C SER A 33 -10.94 1.91 -1.21
N ILE A 34 -9.95 2.03 -2.07
CA ILE A 34 -10.16 2.36 -3.47
C ILE A 34 -10.00 1.05 -4.24
N SER A 35 -11.07 0.31 -4.52
CA SER A 35 -11.00 -0.79 -5.49
C SER A 35 -12.00 -0.62 -6.62
N GLU A 36 -11.61 -1.10 -7.78
CA GLU A 36 -12.18 -0.75 -9.05
C GLU A 36 -13.26 -1.78 -9.44
N GLY A 37 -14.50 -1.33 -9.61
CA GLY A 37 -15.62 -2.14 -10.15
C GLY A 37 -16.80 -2.41 -9.20
N SER A 38 -16.80 -1.86 -7.99
CA SER A 38 -17.96 -1.94 -7.06
C SER A 38 -18.47 -0.56 -6.69
N GLY A 39 -19.77 -0.48 -6.36
CA GLY A 39 -20.45 0.78 -6.05
C GLY A 39 -19.94 1.38 -4.74
N GLY A 40 -18.96 2.30 -4.83
CA GLY A 40 -18.59 3.23 -3.76
C GLY A 40 -18.07 2.64 -2.45
N GLU A 41 -17.73 1.35 -2.37
CA GLU A 41 -17.29 0.73 -1.12
C GLU A 41 -15.77 0.80 -0.91
N GLU A 42 -15.39 1.03 0.35
CA GLU A 42 -14.03 1.02 0.87
C GLU A 42 -13.44 -0.41 0.80
N ILE A 43 -12.75 -0.75 -0.30
CA ILE A 43 -12.09 -2.06 -0.50
C ILE A 43 -10.57 -1.93 -0.62
N SER A 44 -9.81 -2.61 0.24
CA SER A 44 -8.34 -2.60 0.19
C SER A 44 -7.84 -3.66 -0.77
N PHE A 45 -6.79 -3.38 -1.52
CA PHE A 45 -6.26 -4.31 -2.51
C PHE A 45 -4.74 -4.40 -2.49
N CYS A 46 -4.22 -5.56 -2.91
CA CYS A 46 -2.80 -5.81 -3.15
C CYS A 46 -2.63 -6.41 -4.56
N ASP A 47 -1.84 -5.78 -5.42
CA ASP A 47 -1.45 -6.34 -6.72
C ASP A 47 -0.07 -7.00 -6.59
N MET A 48 0.01 -8.30 -6.88
CA MET A 48 1.26 -9.04 -6.97
C MET A 48 1.76 -9.05 -8.41
N GLU A 49 3.00 -8.61 -8.61
CA GLU A 49 3.65 -8.55 -9.92
C GLU A 49 5.01 -9.22 -9.89
N LEU A 50 5.34 -9.98 -10.95
CA LEU A 50 6.69 -10.43 -11.21
C LEU A 50 7.45 -9.33 -11.96
N CYS A 51 8.31 -8.60 -11.26
CA CYS A 51 9.12 -7.55 -11.87
C CYS A 51 10.52 -8.03 -12.26
N ARG A 52 10.87 -7.86 -13.53
CA ARG A 52 12.19 -8.15 -14.11
C ARG A 52 12.87 -6.88 -14.65
N HIS A 53 12.69 -5.75 -13.94
CA HIS A 53 13.22 -4.45 -14.37
C HIS A 53 14.74 -4.44 -14.50
N ASP A 54 15.46 -5.18 -13.65
CA ASP A 54 16.93 -5.28 -13.72
C ASP A 54 17.40 -6.02 -14.98
N GLU A 55 16.51 -6.78 -15.63
CA GLU A 55 16.73 -7.45 -16.90
C GLU A 55 16.18 -6.65 -18.10
N GLY A 56 15.64 -5.45 -17.87
CA GLY A 56 15.01 -4.61 -18.90
C GLY A 56 13.67 -5.12 -19.41
N LEU A 57 13.05 -6.08 -18.72
CA LEU A 57 11.79 -6.72 -19.12
C LEU A 57 10.59 -6.12 -18.37
N PRO A 58 9.38 -6.11 -18.99
CA PRO A 58 8.18 -5.58 -18.35
C PRO A 58 7.79 -6.45 -17.14
N CYS A 59 7.19 -5.82 -16.13
CA CYS A 59 6.57 -6.56 -15.04
C CYS A 59 5.30 -7.27 -15.53
N THR A 60 5.09 -8.49 -15.08
CA THR A 60 3.88 -9.26 -15.38
C THR A 60 3.01 -9.33 -14.13
N LYS A 61 1.75 -8.92 -14.24
CA LYS A 61 0.78 -9.04 -13.16
C LYS A 61 0.45 -10.51 -12.92
N LEU A 62 0.64 -10.97 -11.69
CA LEU A 62 0.38 -12.37 -11.29
C LEU A 62 -1.02 -12.51 -10.71
N GLU A 63 -1.33 -11.71 -9.69
CA GLU A 63 -2.57 -11.86 -8.91
C GLU A 63 -2.97 -10.52 -8.28
N ARG A 64 -4.27 -10.33 -8.02
CA ARG A 64 -4.79 -9.23 -7.21
C ARG A 64 -5.62 -9.81 -6.07
N LEU A 65 -5.27 -9.46 -4.84
CA LEU A 65 -6.02 -9.83 -3.65
C LEU A 65 -6.85 -8.63 -3.19
N GLU A 66 -8.16 -8.82 -3.02
CA GLU A 66 -9.07 -7.84 -2.42
C GLU A 66 -9.42 -8.24 -0.98
N VAL A 67 -9.32 -7.30 -0.05
CA VAL A 67 -9.65 -7.48 1.37
C VAL A 67 -10.88 -6.64 1.69
N ARG A 68 -11.95 -7.32 2.12
CA ARG A 68 -13.22 -6.71 2.55
C ARG A 68 -13.30 -6.71 4.07
N THR A 69 -13.62 -5.58 4.68
CA THR A 69 -13.96 -5.52 6.10
C THR A 69 -15.36 -6.08 6.28
N ALA A 70 -15.51 -7.28 6.84
CA ALA A 70 -16.82 -7.76 7.26
C ALA A 70 -17.32 -6.83 8.38
N ALA A 71 -18.48 -6.20 8.17
CA ALA A 71 -19.17 -5.40 9.19
C ALA A 71 -19.40 -6.25 10.44
N ILE A 72 -18.90 -5.78 11.58
CA ILE A 72 -19.34 -6.19 12.92
C ILE A 72 -20.40 -5.20 13.37
#